data_AF-B7J9I4-F1
#
_entry.id   AF-B7J9I4-F1
#
_cell.length_a   1.000
_cell.length_b   1.000
_cell.length_c   1.000
_cell.angle_alpha   90.00
_cell.angle_beta   90.00
_cell.angle_gamma   90.00
#
_symmetry.space_group_name_H-M   'P 1'
#
loop_
_entity.id
_entity.type
_entity.pdbx_description
1 polymer ?
#
loop_
_entity_poly.entity_id
_entity_poly.type
_entity_poly.pdbx_seq_one_letter_code
_entity_poly.pdbx_strand_id
1 'polypeptide(L)' 'MSVDRERGVAIVNEALGPLEGDTVFGQRWGNGDLIRITTKELSALHEGKMLAVDVEGEFVVYLQLDEESED' A
#
# COMPACT_ATOMS: atom_id res chain seq x y z
N MET A 1 3.07 -1.94 -14.58
CA MET A 1 2.33 -1.27 -13.52
C MET A 1 0.85 -1.48 -13.76
N SER A 2 0.11 -1.98 -12.77
CA SER A 2 -1.35 -2.12 -12.81
C SER A 2 -1.95 -1.13 -11.80
N VAL A 3 -3.04 -0.46 -12.15
CA VAL A 3 -3.67 0.56 -11.29
C VAL A 3 -5.17 0.31 -11.23
N ASP A 4 -5.66 0.06 -10.03
CA ASP A 4 -7.08 0.08 -9.70
C ASP A 4 -7.39 1.43 -9.03
N ARG A 5 -8.04 2.32 -9.78
CA ARG A 5 -8.37 3.67 -9.30
C ARG A 5 -9.56 3.71 -8.36
N GLU A 6 -10.44 2.71 -8.42
CA GLU A 6 -11.60 2.62 -7.54
C GLU A 6 -11.16 2.21 -6.13
N ARG A 7 -10.30 1.18 -6.07
CA ARG A 7 -9.70 0.73 -4.80
C ARG A 7 -8.56 1.63 -4.33
N GLY A 8 -8.01 2.47 -5.21
CA GLY A 8 -6.83 3.29 -4.91
C GLY A 8 -5.55 2.47 -4.71
N VAL A 9 -5.44 1.32 -5.38
CA VAL A 9 -4.33 0.37 -5.27
C VAL A 9 -3.56 0.31 -6.58
N ALA A 10 -2.24 0.22 -6.50
CA ALA A 10 -1.42 0.01 -7.68
C ALA A 10 -0.24 -0.90 -7.43
N ILE A 11 0.04 -1.75 -8.42
CA ILE A 11 1.19 -2.63 -8.46
C ILE A 11 2.28 -1.93 -9.26
N VAL A 12 3.34 -1.49 -8.57
CA VAL A 12 4.51 -0.80 -9.12
C VAL A 12 5.76 -1.66 -8.99
N ASN A 13 6.77 -1.42 -9.83
CA ASN A 13 8.04 -2.14 -9.76
C ASN A 13 9.02 -1.54 -8.73
N GLU A 14 8.83 -0.26 -8.40
CA GLU A 14 9.67 0.51 -7.49
C GLU A 14 8.85 1.58 -6.76
N ALA A 15 9.36 2.05 -5.62
CA ALA A 15 8.73 3.15 -4.90
C ALA A 15 8.98 4.47 -5.65
N LEU A 16 7.91 5.17 -6.02
CA LEU A 16 7.99 6.47 -6.68
C LEU A 16 8.09 7.56 -5.62
N GLY A 17 9.15 8.36 -5.66
CA GLY A 17 9.31 9.52 -4.78
C GLY A 17 8.33 10.64 -5.13
N PRO A 18 7.90 11.46 -4.16
CA PRO A 18 6.93 12.54 -4.38
C PRO A 18 7.49 13.72 -5.18
N LEU A 19 8.83 13.83 -5.29
CA LEU A 19 9.51 14.99 -5.85
C LEU A 19 9.52 15.02 -7.39
N GLU A 20 9.16 13.93 -8.06
CA GLU A 20 9.17 13.86 -9.53
C GLU A 20 7.80 14.14 -10.17
N GLY A 21 6.88 14.75 -9.42
CA GLY A 21 5.73 15.46 -9.98
C GLY A 21 4.56 14.60 -10.45
N ASP A 22 4.76 13.30 -10.69
CA ASP A 22 3.69 12.35 -11.02
C ASP A 22 3.83 11.08 -10.19
N THR A 23 3.05 10.96 -9.12
CA THR A 23 2.88 9.66 -8.45
C THR A 23 1.93 8.78 -9.27
N VAL A 24 1.81 7.52 -8.88
CA VAL A 24 0.82 6.57 -9.41
C VAL A 24 -0.61 7.14 -9.51
N PHE A 25 -0.97 8.02 -8.58
CA PHE A 25 -2.29 8.63 -8.49
C PHE A 25 -2.28 10.14 -8.75
N GLY A 26 -1.27 10.64 -9.48
CA GLY A 26 -1.09 12.06 -9.80
C GLY A 26 -0.32 12.84 -8.72
N GLN A 27 -0.51 14.15 -8.66
CA GLN A 27 0.17 15.01 -7.70
C GLN A 27 -0.34 14.77 -6.27
N ARG A 28 0.58 14.56 -5.32
CA ARG A 28 0.28 14.34 -3.90
C ARG A 28 1.14 15.27 -3.04
N TRP A 29 0.58 15.67 -1.90
CA TRP A 29 1.29 16.41 -0.86
C TRP A 29 1.79 15.38 0.15
N GLY A 30 3.11 15.35 0.43
CA GLY A 30 3.71 14.40 1.38
C GLY A 30 4.76 13.48 0.76
N ASN A 31 5.49 12.74 1.60
CA ASN A 31 6.47 11.75 1.17
C ASN A 31 5.79 10.41 0.86
N GLY A 32 6.16 9.80 -0.28
CA GLY A 32 5.81 8.42 -0.57
C GLY A 32 6.71 7.51 0.26
N ASP A 33 6.22 7.03 1.39
CA ASP A 33 6.99 6.14 2.26
C ASP A 33 6.87 4.68 1.86
N LEU A 34 8.02 4.01 1.76
CA LEU A 34 8.08 2.58 1.53
C LEU A 34 7.98 1.83 2.86
N ILE A 35 6.79 1.31 3.16
CA ILE A 35 6.60 0.35 4.25
C ILE A 35 6.95 -1.05 3.76
N ARG A 36 7.83 -1.73 4.50
CA ARG A 36 8.25 -3.10 4.18
C ARG A 36 7.48 -4.09 5.05
N ILE A 37 6.82 -5.05 4.41
CA ILE A 37 6.17 -6.17 5.09
C ILE A 37 7.19 -7.30 5.23
N THR A 38 7.34 -7.82 6.45
CA THR A 38 8.17 -8.99 6.76
C THR A 38 7.44 -10.29 6.43
N THR A 39 8.19 -11.40 6.32
CA THR A 39 7.59 -12.73 6.13
C THR A 39 6.59 -13.10 7.22
N LYS A 40 6.86 -12.71 8.48
CA LYS A 40 5.95 -12.99 9.61
C LYS A 40 4.61 -12.25 9.45
N GLU A 41 4.67 -11.00 9.04
CA GLU A 41 3.48 -10.17 8.80
C GLU A 41 2.70 -10.66 7.58
N LEU A 42 3.39 -11.08 6.51
CA LEU A 42 2.76 -11.72 5.36
C LEU A 42 2.05 -13.03 5.74
N SER A 43 2.66 -13.88 6.58
CA SER A 43 1.99 -15.08 7.10
C SER A 43 0.76 -14.73 7.94
N ALA A 44 0.81 -13.66 8.73
CA ALA A 44 -0.34 -13.22 9.50
C ALA A 44 -1.52 -12.82 8.60
N LEU A 45 -1.25 -12.12 7.49
CA LEU A 45 -2.25 -11.78 6.47
C LEU A 45 -2.88 -13.04 5.86
N HIS A 46 -2.08 -14.05 5.50
CA HIS A 46 -2.58 -15.34 5.00
C HIS A 46 -3.39 -16.14 6.03
N GLU A 47 -3.19 -15.91 7.33
CA GLU A 47 -4.00 -16.50 8.42
C GLU A 47 -5.31 -15.71 8.67
N GLY A 48 -5.63 -14.72 7.83
CA GLY A 48 -6.82 -13.88 7.98
C GLY A 48 -6.70 -12.77 9.02
N LYS A 49 -5.49 -12.51 9.53
CA LYS A 49 -5.23 -11.37 10.44
C LYS A 49 -5.05 -10.08 9.63
N MET A 50 -5.02 -8.96 10.34
CA MET A 50 -4.77 -7.64 9.78
C MET A 50 -3.43 -7.08 10.26
N LEU A 51 -2.80 -6.25 9.45
CA LEU A 51 -1.68 -5.41 9.85
C LEU A 51 -2.19 -3.99 10.08
N ALA A 52 -1.79 -3.37 11.18
CA ALA A 52 -2.00 -1.96 11.43
C ALA A 52 -0.70 -1.21 11.12
N VAL A 53 -0.78 -0.20 10.28
CA VAL A 53 0.34 0.63 9.83
C VAL A 53 0.11 2.05 10.34
N ASP A 54 0.99 2.52 11.22
CA ASP A 54 1.02 3.92 11.64
C ASP A 54 1.65 4.76 10.53
N VAL A 55 0.95 5.80 10.09
CA VAL A 55 1.42 6.74 9.08
C VAL A 55 1.74 8.06 9.75
N GLU A 56 3.01 8.26 10.04
CA GLU A 56 3.59 9.45 10.67
C GLU A 56 2.85 9.93 11.95
N GLY A 57 2.21 9.03 12.69
CA GLY A 57 1.40 9.36 13.86
C GLY A 57 0.12 10.15 13.57
N GLU A 58 -0.24 10.38 12.31
CA GLU A 58 -1.44 11.12 11.91
C GLU A 58 -2.65 10.21 11.73
N PHE A 59 -2.45 9.05 11.11
CA PHE A 59 -3.51 8.07 10.87
C PHE A 59 -2.97 6.64 10.81
N VAL A 60 -3.89 5.68 10.91
CA VAL A 60 -3.59 4.25 10.84
C VAL A 60 -4.25 3.64 9.62
N VAL A 61 -3.47 2.93 8.80
CA VAL A 61 -3.97 2.11 7.69
C VAL A 61 -4.01 0.65 8.13
N TYR A 62 -5.12 -0.02 7.87
CA TYR A 62 -5.25 -1.46 8.10
C TYR A 62 -5.13 -2.22 6.78
N LEU A 63 -4.24 -3.20 6.73
CA LEU A 63 -4.08 -4.10 5.60
C LEU A 63 -4.65 -5.47 5.97
N GLN A 64 -5.51 -6.01 5.11
CA GLN A 64 -6.03 -7.36 5.21
C GLN A 64 -5.84 -8.04 3.85
N LEU A 65 -5.52 -9.34 3.86
CA LEU A 65 -5.59 -10.11 2.62
C LEU A 65 -7.05 -10.27 2.24
N ASP A 66 -7.38 -9.82 1.04
CA ASP A 66 -8.67 -10.05 0.42
C ASP A 66 -8.56 -11.35 -0.40
N GLU A 67 -9.35 -12.36 -0.07
CA GLU A 67 -9.33 -13.65 -0.78
C GLU A 67 -10.03 -13.56 -2.14
N GLU A 68 -10.75 -12.48 -2.42
CA GLU A 68 -11.35 -12.21 -3.74
C GLU A 68 -10.42 -11.32 -4.59
N SER A 69 -9.72 -11.97 -5.52
CA SER A 69 -9.22 -11.33 -6.75
C SER A 69 -9.12 -12.39 -7.86
N GLU A 70 -10.25 -13.02 -8.18
CA GLU A 70 -10.50 -13.58 -9.50
C GLU A 70 -11.65 -12.79 -10.13
N ASP A 71 -11.29 -11.80 -10.95
CA ASP A 71 -12.11 -11.30 -12.07
C ASP A 71 -11.21 -11.26 -13.32
#